data_AF-A0AAD9HXB5-F1
#
_entry.id   AF-A0AAD9HXB5-F1
#
_cell.length_a   1.000
_cell.length_b   1.000
_cell.length_c   1.000
_cell.angle_alpha   90.00
_cell.angle_beta   90.00
_cell.angle_gamma   90.00
#
_symmetry.space_group_name_H-M   'P 1'
#
loop_
_entity.id
_entity.type
_entity.pdbx_description
1 polymer ?
#
loop_
_entity_poly.entity_id
_entity_poly.type
_entity_poly.pdbx_seq_one_letter_code
_entity_poly.pdbx_strand_id
1 'polypeptide(L)'
;MKLSSFLPLQVFSVALPNLVGPATSMPAGGPRVRPVGHNPYMGVQPNEPKYFREPGNNGILGHYDARFFKDLVPYEEHRPALRHLIRSYLLVFRALGAETWLAHGTLLGWYWNGQIMPWDSDLDVQVSSATLDYLGEHFNHTTHEYRYVEDGPEGEGHGEAGAERTKTYLLDINPNHKRRERLDGMNVIDARWIDTDNGMFIDITALAERDPQGRPGIWSCKNYHRYRTRDLFPMRESEFEGVPATIPHKFDRVLWEEYGLKSMVMTIWEGHRWEPKLKEWVKGIWP
;
A
#
# COMPACT_ATOMS: atom_id res chain seq x y z
N MET A 1 -20.33 17.12 18.53
CA MET A 1 -18.90 17.48 18.59
C MET A 1 -18.27 16.85 17.35
N LYS A 2 -17.97 17.67 16.32
CA LYS A 2 -17.53 17.21 14.99
C LYS A 2 -16.00 17.17 14.93
N LEU A 3 -15.43 16.04 14.51
CA LEU A 3 -14.06 15.82 14.00
C LEU A 3 -14.12 14.45 13.29
N SER A 4 -14.24 14.38 11.97
CA SER A 4 -13.20 14.50 10.92
C SER A 4 -12.69 13.11 10.49
N SER A 5 -13.30 12.63 9.41
CA SER A 5 -12.83 11.60 8.48
C SER A 5 -11.38 11.84 8.04
N PHE A 6 -10.61 10.76 7.90
CA PHE A 6 -9.22 10.75 7.45
C PHE A 6 -9.05 11.57 6.16
N LEU A 7 -8.23 12.63 6.25
CA LEU A 7 -7.60 13.31 5.12
C LEU A 7 -6.22 12.68 4.91
N PRO A 8 -5.73 12.60 3.66
CA PRO A 8 -4.37 12.14 3.39
C PRO A 8 -3.38 13.12 4.03
N LEU A 9 -2.28 12.59 4.57
CA LEU A 9 -1.21 13.36 5.20
C LEU A 9 -0.75 14.52 4.29
N GLN A 10 -1.16 15.75 4.63
CA GLN A 10 -0.48 16.96 4.20
C GLN A 10 0.67 17.24 5.15
N VAL A 11 1.86 17.33 4.58
CA VAL A 11 3.12 17.64 5.26
C VAL A 11 3.10 19.11 5.71
N PHE A 12 3.18 19.37 7.02
CA PHE A 12 3.50 20.70 7.54
C PHE A 12 4.98 21.00 7.32
N SER A 13 5.28 21.99 6.47
CA SER A 13 6.62 22.55 6.32
C SER A 13 6.83 23.63 7.39
N VAL A 14 7.73 23.39 8.34
CA VAL A 14 8.12 24.39 9.36
C VAL A 14 9.20 25.27 8.76
N ALA A 15 8.87 26.53 8.48
CA ALA A 15 9.83 27.56 8.09
C ALA A 15 10.58 28.08 9.31
N LEU A 16 11.92 27.99 9.28
CA LEU A 16 12.82 28.68 10.22
C LEU A 16 13.02 30.14 9.77
N PRO A 17 12.91 31.14 10.66
CA PRO A 17 13.22 32.52 10.31
C PRO A 17 14.73 32.77 10.27
N ASN A 18 15.19 33.34 9.16
CA ASN A 18 16.56 33.85 8.98
C ASN A 18 16.79 35.10 9.84
N LEU A 19 17.77 35.03 10.75
CA LEU A 19 18.36 36.19 11.41
C LEU A 19 19.47 36.76 10.52
N VAL A 20 19.30 37.99 10.05
CA VAL A 20 20.34 38.77 9.36
C VAL A 20 20.94 39.76 10.36
N GLY A 21 22.24 39.65 10.61
CA GLY A 21 23.05 40.67 11.28
C GLY A 21 24.00 41.35 10.27
N PRO A 22 24.36 42.63 10.44
CA PRO A 22 25.20 43.35 9.48
C PRO A 22 26.68 43.37 9.89
N ALA A 23 27.59 43.26 8.91
CA ALA A 23 29.00 43.66 9.01
C ALA A 23 29.58 43.76 7.58
N THR A 24 29.73 44.98 7.03
CA THR A 24 30.98 45.78 6.91
C THR A 24 31.99 45.32 5.83
N SER A 25 32.76 46.29 5.36
CA SER A 25 33.23 46.53 3.99
C SER A 25 34.69 46.14 3.64
N MET A 26 34.91 45.71 2.38
CA MET A 26 36.01 46.00 1.40
C MET A 26 37.47 45.49 1.67
N PRO A 27 38.42 45.51 0.69
CA PRO A 27 38.42 44.89 -0.66
C PRO A 27 39.80 44.25 -1.07
N ALA A 28 39.86 43.54 -2.22
CA ALA A 28 41.00 43.30 -3.16
C ALA A 28 40.77 41.93 -3.87
N GLY A 29 41.00 41.68 -5.16
CA GLY A 29 41.70 42.32 -6.25
C GLY A 29 42.22 41.17 -7.14
N GLY A 30 41.72 41.03 -8.38
CA GLY A 30 42.20 40.04 -9.35
C GLY A 30 41.21 39.77 -10.50
N PRO A 31 41.66 39.71 -11.77
CA PRO A 31 40.76 39.58 -12.92
C PRO A 31 40.18 38.16 -13.00
N ARG A 32 38.88 38.01 -12.73
CA ARG A 32 38.15 36.75 -12.93
C ARG A 32 37.72 36.62 -14.39
N VAL A 33 38.32 35.66 -15.08
CA VAL A 33 37.76 35.03 -16.29
C VAL A 33 36.35 34.58 -15.97
N ARG A 34 35.35 35.01 -16.75
CA ARG A 34 33.95 34.59 -16.56
C ARG A 34 33.81 33.13 -17.01
N PRO A 35 33.50 32.17 -16.14
CA PRO A 35 32.93 30.91 -16.60
C PRO A 35 31.51 31.23 -17.09
N VAL A 36 31.20 30.77 -18.29
CA VAL A 36 29.83 30.72 -18.82
C VAL A 36 28.95 30.09 -17.74
N GLY A 37 27.91 30.81 -17.33
CA GLY A 37 26.99 30.36 -16.29
C GLY A 37 26.45 28.98 -16.64
N HIS A 38 26.87 27.97 -15.88
CA HIS A 38 26.08 26.76 -15.74
C HIS A 38 24.78 27.19 -15.09
N ASN A 39 23.71 27.24 -15.88
CA ASN A 39 22.37 27.29 -15.37
C ASN A 39 22.14 25.96 -14.62
N PRO A 40 22.00 25.95 -13.28
CA PRO A 40 21.81 24.70 -12.53
C PRO A 40 20.40 24.10 -12.72
N TYR A 41 19.57 24.70 -13.56
CA TYR A 41 18.24 24.21 -13.91
C TYR A 41 18.24 23.51 -15.29
N MET A 42 19.10 22.51 -15.46
CA MET A 42 18.94 21.52 -16.53
C MET A 42 18.31 20.27 -15.92
N GLY A 43 17.03 20.05 -16.26
CA GLY A 43 16.37 18.75 -16.10
C GLY A 43 15.27 18.66 -15.05
N VAL A 44 14.30 19.58 -15.04
CA VAL A 44 12.95 19.18 -14.59
C VAL A 44 12.45 18.25 -15.70
N GLN A 45 12.64 16.95 -15.52
CA GLN A 45 11.99 15.94 -16.34
C GLN A 45 10.49 16.28 -16.35
N PRO A 46 9.82 16.30 -17.52
CA PRO A 46 8.38 16.55 -17.56
C PRO A 46 7.68 15.63 -16.56
N ASN A 47 6.81 16.18 -15.71
CA ASN A 47 6.04 15.37 -14.76
C ASN A 47 5.34 14.25 -15.54
N GLU A 48 5.75 13.00 -15.29
CA GLU A 48 5.12 11.85 -15.90
C GLU A 48 3.66 11.78 -15.41
N PRO A 49 2.69 11.56 -16.30
CA PRO A 49 1.30 11.51 -15.89
C PRO A 49 1.10 10.39 -14.86
N LYS A 50 0.14 10.60 -13.95
CA LYS A 50 -0.33 9.55 -13.04
C LYS A 50 -0.75 8.33 -13.86
N TYR A 51 -0.14 7.18 -13.59
CA TYR A 51 -0.45 5.94 -14.31
C TYR A 51 -1.80 5.38 -13.87
N PHE A 52 -1.90 5.00 -12.59
CA PHE A 52 -3.13 4.52 -12.00
C PHE A 52 -4.11 5.67 -11.73
N ARG A 53 -5.39 5.43 -12.02
CA ARG A 53 -6.44 6.44 -11.85
C ARG A 53 -7.61 5.84 -11.10
N GLU A 54 -8.11 6.61 -10.15
CA GLU A 54 -9.25 6.29 -9.33
C GLU A 54 -10.43 7.17 -9.76
N PRO A 55 -11.68 6.70 -9.61
CA PRO A 55 -12.87 7.48 -9.95
C PRO A 55 -13.04 8.73 -9.06
N GLY A 56 -12.34 8.79 -7.93
CA GLY A 56 -12.29 9.97 -7.06
C GLY A 56 -11.15 9.90 -6.04
N ASN A 57 -10.83 11.04 -5.42
CA ASN A 57 -9.72 11.18 -4.49
C ASN A 57 -10.16 11.20 -3.00
N ASN A 58 -11.30 10.58 -2.68
CA ASN A 58 -11.76 10.46 -1.28
C ASN A 58 -11.51 9.03 -0.77
N GLY A 59 -11.62 8.81 0.55
CA GLY A 59 -11.37 7.50 1.17
C GLY A 59 -12.37 6.39 0.82
N ILE A 60 -13.31 6.63 -0.11
CA ILE A 60 -14.24 5.62 -0.61
C ILE A 60 -13.87 5.27 -2.05
N LEU A 61 -13.80 6.28 -2.91
CA LEU A 61 -13.52 6.14 -4.34
C LEU A 61 -12.04 5.93 -4.64
N GLY A 62 -11.15 6.27 -3.71
CA GLY A 62 -9.70 6.12 -3.87
C GLY A 62 -9.19 4.67 -3.89
N HIS A 63 -10.06 3.71 -3.60
CA HIS A 63 -9.73 2.28 -3.52
C HIS A 63 -10.31 1.47 -4.70
N TYR A 64 -10.65 2.17 -5.80
CA TYR A 64 -11.18 1.58 -7.02
C TYR A 64 -10.38 2.04 -8.25
N ASP A 65 -10.13 1.13 -9.19
CA ASP A 65 -9.54 1.44 -10.49
C ASP A 65 -10.61 1.99 -11.43
N ALA A 66 -10.38 3.19 -11.97
CA ALA A 66 -11.36 3.92 -12.78
C ALA A 66 -11.77 3.19 -14.06
N ARG A 67 -10.98 2.22 -14.55
CA ARG A 67 -11.32 1.44 -15.76
C ARG A 67 -12.41 0.41 -15.50
N PHE A 68 -12.48 -0.10 -14.27
CA PHE A 68 -13.37 -1.21 -13.89
C PHE A 68 -14.44 -0.79 -12.87
N PHE A 69 -14.33 0.41 -12.29
CA PHE A 69 -15.33 0.99 -11.41
C PHE A 69 -16.68 1.13 -12.13
N LYS A 70 -17.72 0.55 -11.54
CA LYS A 70 -19.11 0.66 -12.01
C LYS A 70 -19.95 1.39 -10.99
N ASP A 71 -19.98 0.86 -9.77
CA ASP A 71 -20.69 1.38 -8.61
C ASP A 71 -19.90 1.04 -7.34
N LEU A 72 -20.27 1.68 -6.23
CA LEU A 72 -19.71 1.34 -4.92
C LEU A 72 -20.15 -0.06 -4.50
N VAL A 73 -19.21 -0.88 -4.06
CA VAL A 73 -19.54 -2.10 -3.32
C VAL A 73 -20.20 -1.68 -2.00
N PRO A 74 -21.35 -2.26 -1.60
CA PRO A 74 -21.95 -1.97 -0.31
C PRO A 74 -21.00 -2.27 0.85
N TYR A 75 -21.11 -1.52 1.94
CA TYR A 75 -20.22 -1.68 3.10
C TYR A 75 -20.16 -3.12 3.64
N GLU A 76 -21.30 -3.80 3.73
CA GLU A 76 -21.37 -5.18 4.22
C GLU A 76 -20.77 -6.19 3.21
N GLU A 77 -20.64 -5.82 1.93
CA GLU A 77 -20.01 -6.63 0.88
C GLU A 77 -18.51 -6.32 0.67
N HIS A 78 -17.98 -5.27 1.28
CA HIS A 78 -16.56 -4.91 1.19
C HIS A 78 -15.65 -6.06 1.62
N ARG A 79 -15.90 -6.61 2.82
CA ARG A 79 -15.04 -7.64 3.40
C ARG A 79 -15.05 -8.95 2.59
N PRO A 80 -16.21 -9.48 2.15
CA PRO A 80 -16.25 -10.58 1.19
C PRO A 80 -15.48 -10.29 -0.10
N ALA A 81 -15.64 -9.10 -0.70
CA ALA A 81 -14.93 -8.72 -1.92
C ALA A 81 -13.41 -8.68 -1.72
N LEU A 82 -12.95 -8.00 -0.66
CA LEU A 82 -11.53 -7.93 -0.29
C LEU A 82 -10.95 -9.31 0.05
N ARG A 83 -11.73 -10.20 0.69
CA ARG A 83 -11.32 -11.57 0.99
C ARG A 83 -11.02 -12.36 -0.28
N HIS A 84 -11.91 -12.36 -1.27
CA HIS A 84 -11.62 -13.05 -2.55
C HIS A 84 -10.43 -12.42 -3.28
N LEU A 85 -10.33 -11.09 -3.23
CA LEU A 85 -9.23 -10.34 -3.83
C LEU A 85 -7.87 -10.74 -3.23
N ILE A 86 -7.69 -10.71 -1.90
CA ILE A 86 -6.43 -11.12 -1.26
C ILE A 86 -6.14 -12.62 -1.41
N ARG A 87 -7.17 -13.47 -1.32
CA ARG A 87 -7.01 -14.93 -1.50
C ARG A 87 -6.48 -15.24 -2.90
N SER A 88 -7.06 -14.64 -3.93
CA SER A 88 -6.62 -14.83 -5.32
C SER A 88 -5.17 -14.38 -5.52
N TYR A 89 -4.81 -13.22 -4.99
CA TYR A 89 -3.45 -12.68 -5.05
C TYR A 89 -2.43 -13.62 -4.41
N LEU A 90 -2.65 -14.02 -3.15
CA LEU A 90 -1.71 -14.84 -2.39
C LEU A 90 -1.51 -16.22 -3.03
N LEU A 91 -2.59 -16.84 -3.53
CA LEU A 91 -2.54 -18.14 -4.19
C LEU A 91 -1.81 -18.07 -5.54
N VAL A 92 -2.07 -17.03 -6.35
CA VAL A 92 -1.38 -16.84 -7.63
C VAL A 92 0.10 -16.54 -7.41
N PHE A 93 0.45 -15.60 -6.52
CA PHE A 93 1.84 -15.25 -6.25
C PHE A 93 2.64 -16.45 -5.74
N ARG A 94 2.03 -17.27 -4.88
CA ARG A 94 2.62 -18.54 -4.44
C ARG A 94 2.81 -19.53 -5.59
N ALA A 95 1.83 -19.70 -6.47
CA ALA A 95 1.93 -20.60 -7.62
C ALA A 95 3.00 -20.14 -8.63
N LEU A 96 3.19 -18.83 -8.79
CA LEU A 96 4.24 -18.25 -9.63
C LEU A 96 5.63 -18.31 -8.97
N GLY A 97 5.73 -18.64 -7.68
CA GLY A 97 6.96 -18.50 -6.91
C GLY A 97 7.41 -17.04 -6.73
N ALA A 98 6.48 -16.09 -6.83
CA ALA A 98 6.73 -14.67 -6.68
C ALA A 98 6.71 -14.28 -5.20
N GLU A 99 7.86 -13.83 -4.69
CA GLU A 99 8.01 -13.41 -3.30
C GLU A 99 7.18 -12.15 -2.98
N THR A 100 6.34 -12.23 -1.95
CA THR A 100 5.50 -11.12 -1.44
C THR A 100 5.35 -11.22 0.07
N TRP A 101 4.86 -10.17 0.72
CA TRP A 101 4.41 -10.20 2.12
C TRP A 101 3.31 -9.17 2.38
N LEU A 102 2.49 -9.43 3.41
CA LEU A 102 1.47 -8.51 3.89
C LEU A 102 2.13 -7.25 4.47
N ALA A 103 1.55 -6.08 4.17
CA ALA A 103 2.05 -4.79 4.63
C ALA A 103 0.93 -3.91 5.19
N HIS A 104 1.30 -2.81 5.86
CA HIS A 104 0.40 -1.73 6.26
C HIS A 104 -0.85 -2.25 7.00
N GLY A 105 -2.05 -1.81 6.61
CA GLY A 105 -3.31 -2.18 7.26
C GLY A 105 -3.59 -3.67 7.15
N THR A 106 -3.22 -4.30 6.04
CA THR A 106 -3.38 -5.75 5.83
C THR A 106 -2.55 -6.56 6.82
N LEU A 107 -1.32 -6.14 7.10
CA LEU A 107 -0.49 -6.76 8.15
C LEU A 107 -1.07 -6.53 9.55
N LEU A 108 -1.70 -5.38 9.80
CA LEU A 108 -2.36 -5.10 11.08
C LEU A 108 -3.59 -5.99 11.28
N GLY A 109 -4.41 -6.20 10.25
CA GLY A 109 -5.50 -7.17 10.29
C GLY A 109 -5.00 -8.59 10.57
N TRP A 110 -3.91 -8.98 9.90
CA TRP A 110 -3.24 -10.25 10.17
C TRP A 110 -2.84 -10.40 11.65
N TYR A 111 -2.29 -9.34 12.25
CA TYR A 111 -1.85 -9.36 13.65
C TYR A 111 -2.97 -9.67 14.65
N TRP A 112 -4.19 -9.19 14.39
CA TRP A 112 -5.32 -9.39 15.31
C TRP A 112 -5.87 -10.80 15.27
N ASN A 113 -6.25 -11.29 14.08
CA ASN A 113 -6.84 -12.61 13.92
C ASN A 113 -6.55 -13.29 12.57
N GLY A 114 -5.60 -12.78 11.79
CA GLY A 114 -5.36 -13.33 10.46
C GLY A 114 -6.45 -12.94 9.46
N GLN A 115 -7.21 -11.88 9.69
CA GLN A 115 -8.32 -11.47 8.81
C GLN A 115 -8.30 -9.97 8.53
N ILE A 116 -9.03 -9.57 7.50
CA ILE A 116 -9.27 -8.17 7.12
C ILE A 116 -10.10 -7.50 8.22
N MET A 117 -9.72 -6.28 8.61
CA MET A 117 -10.46 -5.57 9.64
C MET A 117 -11.83 -5.13 9.10
N PRO A 118 -12.90 -5.13 9.91
CA PRO A 118 -14.26 -4.85 9.40
C PRO A 118 -14.49 -3.48 8.78
N TRP A 119 -13.61 -2.51 9.02
CA TRP A 119 -13.69 -1.15 8.50
C TRP A 119 -12.69 -0.87 7.37
N ASP A 120 -11.82 -1.82 7.03
CA ASP A 120 -10.84 -1.64 5.97
C ASP A 120 -11.54 -1.58 4.60
N SER A 121 -11.02 -0.71 3.73
CA SER A 121 -11.50 -0.53 2.35
C SER A 121 -10.44 -0.84 1.30
N ASP A 122 -9.21 -1.11 1.73
CA ASP A 122 -8.05 -1.39 0.88
C ASP A 122 -7.19 -2.53 1.42
N LEU A 123 -6.27 -2.97 0.56
CA LEU A 123 -5.30 -4.01 0.84
C LEU A 123 -3.94 -3.59 0.32
N ASP A 124 -2.91 -3.88 1.11
CA ASP A 124 -1.54 -3.51 0.84
C ASP A 124 -0.62 -4.70 0.98
N VAL A 125 0.22 -4.89 -0.02
CA VAL A 125 1.27 -5.89 -0.03
C VAL A 125 2.57 -5.29 -0.55
N GLN A 126 3.67 -5.93 -0.20
CA GLN A 126 4.98 -5.51 -0.64
C GLN A 126 5.74 -6.68 -1.27
N VAL A 127 6.60 -6.34 -2.22
CA VAL A 127 7.49 -7.26 -2.91
C VAL A 127 8.89 -6.67 -2.95
N SER A 128 9.91 -7.49 -3.21
CA SER A 128 11.22 -6.93 -3.58
C SER A 128 11.15 -6.32 -4.98
N SER A 129 11.97 -5.32 -5.25
CA SER A 129 12.03 -4.73 -6.60
C SER A 129 12.46 -5.75 -7.65
N ALA A 130 13.28 -6.74 -7.28
CA ALA A 130 13.66 -7.83 -8.17
C ALA A 130 12.47 -8.71 -8.55
N THR A 131 11.61 -9.06 -7.58
CA THR A 131 10.35 -9.75 -7.87
C THR A 131 9.46 -8.92 -8.78
N LEU A 132 9.34 -7.61 -8.53
CA LEU A 132 8.50 -6.76 -9.36
C LEU A 132 9.05 -6.62 -10.79
N ASP A 133 10.37 -6.48 -10.95
CA ASP A 133 11.01 -6.41 -12.27
C ASP A 133 10.73 -7.71 -13.05
N TYR A 134 10.83 -8.88 -12.40
CA TYR A 134 10.45 -10.18 -12.98
C TYR A 134 8.98 -10.24 -13.40
N LEU A 135 8.07 -9.84 -12.52
CA LEU A 135 6.63 -9.80 -12.84
C LEU A 135 6.35 -8.83 -14.00
N GLY A 136 7.06 -7.70 -14.06
CA GLY A 136 6.98 -6.70 -15.13
C GLY A 136 7.31 -7.26 -16.50
N GLU A 137 8.32 -8.14 -16.56
CA GLU A 137 8.83 -8.71 -17.81
C GLU A 137 8.02 -9.92 -18.29
N HIS A 138 7.39 -10.65 -17.38
CA HIS A 138 6.76 -11.95 -17.68
C HIS A 138 5.25 -12.00 -17.48
N PHE A 139 4.69 -11.16 -16.61
CA PHE A 139 3.30 -11.28 -16.16
C PHE A 139 2.52 -9.97 -16.18
N ASN A 140 3.10 -8.85 -16.62
CA ASN A 140 2.37 -7.59 -16.72
C ASN A 140 1.15 -7.73 -17.67
N HIS A 141 0.01 -7.17 -17.27
CA HIS A 141 -1.28 -7.26 -17.95
C HIS A 141 -1.83 -8.70 -18.12
N THR A 142 -1.39 -9.66 -17.32
CA THR A 142 -2.00 -10.99 -17.30
C THR A 142 -3.27 -10.99 -16.46
N THR A 143 -4.26 -11.78 -16.89
CA THR A 143 -5.50 -12.02 -16.14
C THR A 143 -5.48 -13.41 -15.51
N HIS A 144 -6.09 -13.52 -14.33
CA HIS A 144 -6.09 -14.73 -13.53
C HIS A 144 -7.50 -15.04 -13.04
N GLU A 145 -7.99 -16.23 -13.34
CA GLU A 145 -9.27 -16.72 -12.83
C GLU A 145 -9.12 -17.22 -11.40
N TYR A 146 -10.06 -16.85 -10.55
CA TYR A 146 -10.19 -17.35 -9.19
C TYR A 146 -11.57 -17.95 -9.00
N ARG A 147 -11.60 -19.25 -8.70
CA ARG A 147 -12.84 -19.98 -8.45
C ARG A 147 -13.05 -20.15 -6.95
N TYR A 148 -14.26 -19.91 -6.50
CA TYR A 148 -14.66 -20.09 -5.12
C TYR A 148 -16.09 -20.63 -5.05
N VAL A 149 -16.43 -21.19 -3.90
CA VAL A 149 -17.79 -21.56 -3.55
C VAL A 149 -18.35 -20.43 -2.72
N GLU A 150 -19.56 -19.97 -3.04
CA GLU A 150 -20.26 -18.98 -2.26
C GLU A 150 -20.51 -19.55 -0.85
N ASP A 151 -19.81 -19.01 0.14
CA ASP A 151 -20.16 -19.22 1.53
C ASP A 151 -21.53 -18.55 1.71
N GLY A 152 -22.52 -19.26 2.27
CA GLY A 152 -23.87 -18.70 2.46
C GLY A 152 -23.85 -17.33 3.16
N PRO A 153 -24.97 -16.57 3.15
CA PRO A 153 -24.94 -15.12 3.29
C PRO A 153 -24.14 -14.63 4.51
N GLU A 154 -22.96 -14.04 4.26
CA GLU A 154 -22.29 -13.08 5.16
C GLU A 154 -22.76 -11.63 4.87
N GLY A 155 -24.02 -11.47 4.44
CA GLY A 155 -24.65 -10.21 4.06
C GLY A 155 -25.94 -10.44 3.26
N GLU A 156 -26.73 -9.39 2.97
CA GLU A 156 -28.00 -9.46 2.22
C GLU A 156 -27.83 -9.69 0.69
N GLY A 157 -26.62 -10.04 0.25
CA GLY A 157 -26.26 -10.25 -1.15
C GLY A 157 -26.78 -11.58 -1.72
N HIS A 158 -27.34 -11.51 -2.93
CA HIS A 158 -28.09 -12.56 -3.62
C HIS A 158 -27.22 -13.70 -4.19
N GLY A 159 -26.61 -14.53 -3.33
CA GLY A 159 -25.93 -15.76 -3.73
C GLY A 159 -26.60 -17.00 -3.13
N GLU A 160 -26.87 -18.02 -3.95
CA GLU A 160 -27.22 -19.35 -3.44
C GLU A 160 -25.98 -19.97 -2.78
N ALA A 161 -26.04 -20.22 -1.47
CA ALA A 161 -24.98 -20.88 -0.73
C ALA A 161 -24.58 -22.20 -1.41
N GLY A 162 -23.27 -22.43 -1.57
CA GLY A 162 -22.75 -23.61 -2.24
C GLY A 162 -22.65 -23.49 -3.76
N ALA A 163 -23.05 -22.37 -4.36
CA ALA A 163 -22.87 -22.15 -5.78
C ALA A 163 -21.42 -21.83 -6.13
N GLU A 164 -20.90 -22.44 -7.20
CA GLU A 164 -19.59 -22.09 -7.74
C GLU A 164 -19.65 -20.72 -8.43
N ARG A 165 -18.60 -19.93 -8.18
CA ARG A 165 -18.40 -18.59 -8.74
C ARG A 165 -16.98 -18.47 -9.27
N THR A 166 -16.81 -17.61 -10.25
CA THR A 166 -15.50 -17.27 -10.81
C THR A 166 -15.36 -15.76 -10.86
N LYS A 167 -14.21 -15.24 -10.41
CA LYS A 167 -13.78 -13.86 -10.58
C LYS A 167 -12.54 -13.80 -11.47
N THR A 168 -12.37 -12.70 -12.16
CA THR A 168 -11.15 -12.43 -12.95
C THR A 168 -10.40 -11.26 -12.34
N TYR A 169 -9.09 -11.44 -12.18
CA TYR A 169 -8.21 -10.42 -11.63
C TYR A 169 -7.10 -10.07 -12.63
N LEU A 170 -6.75 -8.78 -12.72
CA LEU A 170 -5.70 -8.26 -13.57
C LEU A 170 -4.46 -7.92 -12.73
N LEU A 171 -3.29 -8.44 -13.10
CA LEU A 171 -2.01 -7.92 -12.63
C LEU A 171 -1.58 -6.77 -13.55
N ASP A 172 -1.51 -5.55 -13.01
CA ASP A 172 -1.13 -4.36 -13.76
C ASP A 172 0.08 -3.67 -13.13
N ILE A 173 1.17 -3.54 -13.88
CA ILE A 173 2.44 -3.02 -13.40
C ILE A 173 2.68 -1.63 -13.98
N ASN A 174 2.87 -0.67 -13.09
CA ASN A 174 3.17 0.71 -13.46
C ASN A 174 4.50 0.75 -14.22
N PRO A 175 4.56 1.28 -15.45
CA PRO A 175 5.82 1.38 -16.21
C PRO A 175 6.90 2.20 -15.46
N ASN A 176 6.49 3.04 -14.50
CA ASN A 176 7.39 3.81 -13.65
C ASN A 176 7.95 3.02 -12.45
N HIS A 177 7.66 1.71 -12.30
CA HIS A 177 8.19 0.89 -11.21
C HIS A 177 9.73 0.85 -11.18
N LYS A 178 10.38 0.91 -12.36
CA LYS A 178 11.85 0.90 -12.48
C LYS A 178 12.49 2.17 -11.92
N ARG A 179 11.76 3.30 -11.90
CA ARG A 179 12.22 4.51 -11.23
C ARG A 179 12.17 4.32 -9.73
N ARG A 180 13.21 4.76 -9.02
CA ARG A 180 13.26 4.58 -7.57
C ARG A 180 12.83 5.85 -6.84
N GLU A 181 12.94 7.02 -7.47
CA GLU A 181 12.54 8.32 -6.90
C GLU A 181 11.02 8.46 -6.76
N ARG A 182 10.59 9.27 -5.78
CA ARG A 182 9.18 9.64 -5.59
C ARG A 182 8.66 10.58 -6.69
N LEU A 183 9.54 11.45 -7.19
CA LEU A 183 9.20 12.59 -8.05
C LEU A 183 8.08 13.44 -7.44
N ASP A 184 7.02 13.71 -8.21
CA ASP A 184 5.83 14.47 -7.79
C ASP A 184 4.88 13.69 -6.87
N GLY A 185 5.17 12.41 -6.61
CA GLY A 185 4.34 11.53 -5.78
C GLY A 185 3.17 10.89 -6.50
N MET A 186 3.02 11.07 -7.81
CA MET A 186 1.89 10.54 -8.57
C MET A 186 2.05 9.04 -8.92
N ASN A 187 3.28 8.51 -8.90
CA ASN A 187 3.61 7.13 -9.27
C ASN A 187 4.32 6.37 -8.13
N VAL A 188 3.80 6.54 -6.91
CA VAL A 188 4.32 5.89 -5.69
C VAL A 188 3.98 4.40 -5.64
N ILE A 189 2.80 4.01 -6.13
CA ILE A 189 2.39 2.61 -6.25
C ILE A 189 2.98 2.01 -7.53
N ASP A 190 3.57 0.83 -7.38
CA ASP A 190 4.35 0.19 -8.43
C ASP A 190 3.55 -0.83 -9.24
N ALA A 191 2.54 -1.48 -8.64
CA ALA A 191 1.61 -2.36 -9.34
C ALA A 191 0.28 -2.49 -8.60
N ARG A 192 -0.73 -3.03 -9.27
CA ARG A 192 -2.03 -3.38 -8.71
C ARG A 192 -2.47 -4.78 -9.09
N TRP A 193 -3.16 -5.44 -8.16
CA TRP A 193 -3.96 -6.62 -8.44
C TRP A 193 -5.43 -6.22 -8.40
N ILE A 194 -6.12 -6.23 -9.54
CA ILE A 194 -7.40 -5.52 -9.73
C ILE A 194 -8.52 -6.51 -10.01
N ASP A 195 -9.62 -6.43 -9.26
CA ASP A 195 -10.89 -7.11 -9.60
C ASP A 195 -11.50 -6.43 -10.82
N THR A 196 -11.62 -7.17 -11.93
CA THR A 196 -12.13 -6.59 -13.19
C THR A 196 -13.65 -6.38 -13.18
N ASP A 197 -14.36 -6.93 -12.20
CA ASP A 197 -15.81 -6.82 -12.13
C ASP A 197 -16.27 -5.52 -11.46
N ASN A 198 -15.57 -5.07 -10.41
CA ASN A 198 -15.95 -3.90 -9.61
C ASN A 198 -14.84 -2.83 -9.50
N GLY A 199 -13.59 -3.16 -9.83
CA GLY A 199 -12.44 -2.26 -9.77
C GLY A 199 -11.72 -2.16 -8.43
N MET A 200 -12.12 -2.88 -7.37
CA MET A 200 -11.33 -2.94 -6.14
C MET A 200 -9.96 -3.56 -6.42
N PHE A 201 -8.93 -3.11 -5.70
CA PHE A 201 -7.57 -3.58 -5.95
C PHE A 201 -6.72 -3.72 -4.68
N ILE A 202 -5.62 -4.45 -4.82
CA ILE A 202 -4.51 -4.48 -3.87
C ILE A 202 -3.42 -3.58 -4.42
N ASP A 203 -2.92 -2.64 -3.61
CA ASP A 203 -1.74 -1.87 -3.95
C ASP A 203 -0.47 -2.71 -3.65
N ILE A 204 0.39 -2.85 -4.66
CA ILE A 204 1.65 -3.59 -4.58
C ILE A 204 2.78 -2.57 -4.62
N THR A 205 3.55 -2.51 -3.54
CA THR A 205 4.70 -1.59 -3.41
C THR A 205 6.02 -2.35 -3.44
N ALA A 206 6.95 -1.94 -4.29
CA ALA A 206 8.29 -2.52 -4.34
C ALA A 206 9.23 -1.91 -3.30
N LEU A 207 9.99 -2.77 -2.63
CA LEU A 207 11.11 -2.38 -1.78
C LEU A 207 12.45 -2.70 -2.44
N ALA A 208 13.41 -1.79 -2.26
CA ALA A 208 14.81 -2.02 -2.61
C ALA A 208 15.75 -1.35 -1.61
N GLU A 209 17.00 -1.81 -1.55
CA GLU A 209 18.10 -1.02 -0.98
C GLU A 209 18.44 0.13 -1.93
N ARG A 210 17.77 1.28 -1.73
CA ARG A 210 17.88 2.45 -2.63
C ARG A 210 19.14 3.30 -2.41
N ASP A 211 19.80 3.12 -1.27
CA ASP A 211 21.06 3.79 -0.90
C ASP A 211 21.96 2.82 -0.13
N PRO A 212 22.48 1.77 -0.79
CA PRO A 212 23.27 0.74 -0.11
C PRO A 212 24.63 1.26 0.37
N GLN A 213 25.15 2.36 -0.20
CA GLN A 213 26.42 2.97 0.21
C GLN A 213 26.26 3.83 1.46
N GLY A 214 25.21 4.65 1.53
CA GLY A 214 24.94 5.51 2.69
C GLY A 214 24.16 4.80 3.81
N ARG A 215 23.33 3.81 3.47
CA ARG A 215 22.43 3.10 4.39
C ARG A 215 22.34 1.60 4.02
N PRO A 216 23.46 0.85 4.12
CA PRO A 216 23.46 -0.58 3.82
C PRO A 216 22.42 -1.33 4.65
N GLY A 217 21.69 -2.26 4.02
CA GLY A 217 20.68 -3.07 4.69
C GLY A 217 19.39 -2.31 5.06
N ILE A 218 19.17 -1.12 4.48
CA ILE A 218 17.90 -0.38 4.58
C ILE A 218 17.13 -0.50 3.27
N TRP A 219 16.03 -1.23 3.34
CA TRP A 219 15.05 -1.39 2.28
C TRP A 219 14.04 -0.25 2.36
N SER A 220 13.65 0.31 1.22
CA SER A 220 12.68 1.41 1.20
C SER A 220 11.89 1.49 -0.10
N CYS A 221 10.68 2.04 -0.02
CA CYS A 221 9.83 2.34 -1.17
C CYS A 221 9.90 3.82 -1.57
N LYS A 222 9.10 4.20 -2.58
CA LYS A 222 8.93 5.59 -3.03
C LYS A 222 8.20 6.48 -2.02
N ASN A 223 7.50 5.90 -1.05
CA ASN A 223 6.78 6.62 0.00
C ASN A 223 7.57 6.82 1.29
N TYR A 224 8.88 6.62 1.26
CA TYR A 224 9.76 6.81 2.42
C TYR A 224 9.55 5.83 3.58
N HIS A 225 8.75 4.78 3.42
CA HIS A 225 8.81 3.62 4.32
C HIS A 225 10.20 3.00 4.27
N ARG A 226 10.74 2.63 5.44
CA ARG A 226 12.09 2.11 5.58
C ARG A 226 12.08 0.94 6.54
N TYR A 227 12.75 -0.12 6.15
CA TYR A 227 12.85 -1.35 6.94
C TYR A 227 14.30 -1.81 6.94
N ARG A 228 14.76 -2.40 8.05
CA ARG A 228 16.05 -3.08 8.04
C ARG A 228 15.87 -4.44 7.39
N THR A 229 16.91 -4.96 6.72
CA THR A 229 16.87 -6.31 6.13
C THR A 229 16.40 -7.37 7.14
N ARG A 230 16.88 -7.30 8.39
CA ARG A 230 16.49 -8.20 9.50
C ARG A 230 15.07 -8.01 10.04
N ASP A 231 14.39 -6.92 9.66
CA ASP A 231 13.01 -6.68 10.05
C ASP A 231 12.06 -7.38 9.04
N LEU A 232 12.51 -7.54 7.78
CA LEU A 232 11.78 -8.23 6.71
C LEU A 232 12.15 -9.72 6.60
N PHE A 233 13.44 -10.04 6.53
CA PHE A 233 13.95 -11.37 6.14
C PHE A 233 14.61 -12.14 7.30
N PRO A 234 14.58 -13.50 7.27
CA PRO A 234 13.70 -14.29 6.42
C PRO A 234 12.25 -14.09 6.83
N MET A 235 11.37 -13.96 5.84
CA MET A 235 9.94 -13.83 6.07
C MET A 235 9.40 -15.07 6.78
N ARG A 236 8.25 -14.92 7.43
CA ARG A 236 7.60 -16.01 8.15
C ARG A 236 6.39 -16.48 7.36
N GLU A 237 6.25 -17.79 7.21
CA GLU A 237 5.01 -18.42 6.74
C GLU A 237 3.92 -18.27 7.81
N SER A 238 2.70 -17.97 7.36
CA SER A 238 1.51 -17.83 8.17
C SER A 238 0.27 -18.08 7.32
N GLU A 239 -0.89 -17.62 7.80
CA GLU A 239 -2.17 -17.69 7.12
C GLU A 239 -2.87 -16.34 7.22
N PHE A 240 -3.54 -15.92 6.14
CA PHE A 240 -4.39 -14.74 6.13
C PHE A 240 -5.66 -15.04 5.32
N GLU A 241 -6.81 -14.72 5.89
CA GLU A 241 -8.12 -15.04 5.33
C GLU A 241 -8.24 -16.54 4.96
N GLY A 242 -7.64 -17.44 5.74
CA GLY A 242 -7.73 -18.89 5.50
C GLY A 242 -6.86 -19.43 4.36
N VAL A 243 -5.98 -18.62 3.76
CA VAL A 243 -5.00 -19.09 2.77
C VAL A 243 -3.56 -18.81 3.23
N PRO A 244 -2.59 -19.63 2.79
CA PRO A 244 -1.20 -19.42 3.16
C PRO A 244 -0.65 -18.05 2.74
N ALA A 245 0.02 -17.38 3.66
CA ALA A 245 0.55 -16.02 3.49
C ALA A 245 1.96 -15.89 4.09
N THR A 246 2.64 -14.80 3.76
CA THR A 246 3.97 -14.45 4.27
C THR A 246 3.94 -13.07 4.93
N ILE A 247 4.71 -12.93 6.00
CA ILE A 247 4.81 -11.68 6.78
C ILE A 247 6.28 -11.33 7.06
N PRO A 248 6.58 -10.06 7.37
CA PRO A 248 7.91 -9.65 7.83
C PRO A 248 8.39 -10.43 9.06
N HIS A 249 9.71 -10.68 9.14
CA HIS A 249 10.34 -11.36 10.26
C HIS A 249 10.00 -10.73 11.63
N LYS A 250 10.12 -9.40 11.71
CA LYS A 250 9.79 -8.59 12.89
C LYS A 250 8.54 -7.75 12.66
N PHE A 251 7.44 -8.43 12.31
CA PHE A 251 6.14 -7.80 12.05
C PHE A 251 5.70 -6.87 13.19
N ASP A 252 6.00 -7.21 14.44
CA ASP A 252 5.62 -6.45 15.64
C ASP A 252 6.29 -5.07 15.66
N ARG A 253 7.58 -5.04 15.33
CA ARG A 253 8.33 -3.79 15.19
C ARG A 253 7.88 -3.00 13.97
N VAL A 254 7.62 -3.66 12.85
CA VAL A 254 7.09 -3.02 11.63
C VAL A 254 5.79 -2.29 11.93
N LEU A 255 4.82 -2.98 12.55
CA LEU A 255 3.53 -2.40 12.93
C LEU A 255 3.67 -1.31 13.99
N TRP A 256 4.53 -1.52 14.99
CA TRP A 256 4.75 -0.52 16.04
C TRP A 256 5.37 0.77 15.49
N GLU A 257 6.36 0.68 14.60
CA GLU A 257 6.99 1.86 13.99
C GLU A 257 6.02 2.63 13.08
N GLU A 258 5.05 1.94 12.46
CA GLU A 258 4.07 2.55 11.57
C GLU A 258 2.85 3.12 12.30
N TYR A 259 2.19 2.33 13.15
CA TYR A 259 0.90 2.66 13.76
C TYR A 259 0.98 2.94 15.27
N GLY A 260 2.16 2.76 15.88
CA GLY A 260 2.34 2.89 17.32
C GLY A 260 1.73 1.74 18.11
N LEU A 261 2.14 1.60 19.38
CA LEU A 261 1.75 0.48 20.24
C LEU A 261 0.22 0.39 20.45
N LYS A 262 -0.48 1.52 20.41
CA LYS A 262 -1.94 1.59 20.62
C LYS A 262 -2.71 0.77 19.58
N SER A 263 -2.29 0.77 18.32
CA SER A 263 -2.95 0.01 17.25
C SER A 263 -2.97 -1.50 17.50
N MET A 264 -2.02 -1.99 18.27
CA MET A 264 -1.84 -3.41 18.58
C MET A 264 -2.54 -3.85 19.88
N VAL A 265 -3.06 -2.90 20.68
CA VAL A 265 -3.63 -3.22 22.01
C VAL A 265 -4.99 -2.58 22.29
N MET A 266 -5.37 -1.52 21.57
CA MET A 266 -6.69 -0.91 21.76
C MET A 266 -7.77 -1.85 21.22
N THR A 267 -8.74 -2.18 22.08
CA THR A 267 -9.82 -3.12 21.78
C THR A 267 -11.12 -2.42 21.35
N ILE A 268 -11.07 -1.11 21.07
CA ILE A 268 -12.20 -0.31 20.57
C ILE A 268 -11.66 0.61 19.49
N TRP A 269 -12.22 0.52 18.29
CA TRP A 269 -11.81 1.31 17.13
C TRP A 269 -12.91 1.31 16.06
N GLU A 270 -13.10 2.42 15.34
CA GLU A 270 -14.06 2.56 14.23
C GLU A 270 -15.46 1.96 14.49
N GLY A 271 -16.01 2.17 15.69
CA GLY A 271 -17.34 1.64 16.07
C GLY A 271 -17.37 0.13 16.36
N HIS A 272 -16.22 -0.53 16.41
CA HIS A 272 -16.08 -1.95 16.70
C HIS A 272 -15.38 -2.17 18.04
N ARG A 273 -15.61 -3.34 18.63
CA ARG A 273 -14.95 -3.82 19.85
C ARG A 273 -14.32 -5.18 19.59
N TRP A 274 -13.08 -5.36 19.99
CA TRP A 274 -12.43 -6.66 19.98
C TRP A 274 -13.03 -7.55 21.08
N GLU A 275 -13.49 -8.75 20.70
CA GLU A 275 -14.01 -9.77 21.62
C GLU A 275 -13.00 -10.92 21.76
N PRO A 276 -12.20 -10.97 22.84
CA PRO A 276 -11.10 -11.94 22.99
C PRO A 276 -11.53 -13.40 22.93
N LYS A 277 -12.78 -13.72 23.32
CA LYS A 277 -13.29 -15.10 23.27
C LYS A 277 -13.54 -15.58 21.84
N LEU A 278 -13.99 -14.67 20.98
CA LEU A 278 -14.25 -14.96 19.57
C LEU A 278 -12.98 -14.78 18.73
N LYS A 279 -12.02 -13.98 19.22
CA LYS A 279 -10.88 -13.46 18.45
C LYS A 279 -11.36 -12.70 17.21
N GLU A 280 -12.37 -11.87 17.42
CA GLU A 280 -13.06 -11.14 16.35
C GLU A 280 -13.33 -9.69 16.75
N TRP A 281 -13.35 -8.82 15.74
CA TRP A 281 -13.85 -7.46 15.87
C TRP A 281 -15.36 -7.45 15.62
N VAL A 282 -16.14 -7.13 16.65
CA VAL A 282 -17.60 -7.09 16.55
C VAL A 282 -18.08 -5.65 16.47
N LYS A 283 -19.02 -5.37 15.55
CA LYS A 283 -19.66 -4.06 15.40
C LYS A 283 -20.42 -3.74 16.69
N GLY A 284 -20.08 -2.61 17.31
CA GLY A 284 -20.74 -2.16 18.53
C GLY A 284 -22.09 -1.56 18.21
N ILE A 285 -23.17 -2.13 18.77
CA ILE A 285 -24.48 -1.49 18.79
C ILE A 285 -24.51 -0.65 20.06
N TRP A 286 -24.21 0.64 19.96
CA TRP A 286 -24.32 1.55 21.09
C TRP A 286 -25.23 2.74 20.73
N PRO A 287 -26.12 3.16 21.66
CA PRO A 287 -27.03 4.28 21.47
C PRO A 287 -26.32 5.64 21.41
#